data_AF-A0A842VTV5-F1
#
_entry.id   AF-A0A842VTV5-F1
#
_cell.length_a   1.000
_cell.length_b   1.000
_cell.length_c   1.000
_cell.angle_alpha   90.00
_cell.angle_beta   90.00
_cell.angle_gamma   90.00
#
_symmetry.space_group_name_H-M   'P 1'
#
loop_
_entity.id
_entity.type
_entity.pdbx_description
1 polymer ?
#
loop_
_entity_poly.entity_id
_entity_poly.type
_entity_poly.pdbx_seq_one_letter_code
_entity_poly.pdbx_strand_id
1 'polypeptide(L)'
;MVKRKPLVWLKKVTPETILQDYEKLMEATKYTKYFNIDKKVLVKLNLSWSKYFPACSSPPWQVEGVLKKLKTDGFKGKNIYTCENRTVVTNIKQGLSGNKWEPIITKYNVFFVPLTRVKFTPFKSKKPLHALDSKIFPDGFSIPKVYIG
;
A
#
# COMPACT_ATOMS: atom_id res chain seq x y z
N MET A 1 -11.57 -22.18 -13.56
CA MET A 1 -11.49 -20.85 -12.91
C MET A 1 -12.64 -19.99 -13.43
N VAL A 2 -13.54 -19.53 -12.56
CA VAL A 2 -14.57 -18.56 -12.97
C VAL A 2 -13.85 -17.28 -13.37
N LYS A 3 -13.88 -16.91 -14.65
CA LYS A 3 -13.34 -15.64 -15.14
C LYS A 3 -14.17 -14.51 -14.52
N ARG A 4 -13.68 -13.93 -13.44
CA ARG A 4 -14.25 -12.71 -12.88
C ARG A 4 -13.98 -11.58 -13.86
N LYS A 5 -15.03 -10.87 -14.28
CA LYS A 5 -14.87 -9.67 -15.09
C LYS A 5 -14.08 -8.63 -14.29
N PRO A 6 -13.13 -7.91 -14.90
CA PRO A 6 -12.44 -6.82 -14.23
C PRO A 6 -13.44 -5.74 -13.82
N LEU A 7 -13.22 -5.14 -12.66
CA LEU A 7 -13.95 -3.97 -12.21
C LEU A 7 -13.15 -2.73 -12.60
N VAL A 8 -13.77 -1.83 -13.37
CA VAL A 8 -13.18 -0.55 -13.76
C VAL A 8 -14.01 0.56 -13.12
N TRP A 9 -13.34 1.51 -12.46
CA TRP A 9 -13.97 2.67 -11.83
C TRP A 9 -13.41 3.94 -12.46
N LEU A 10 -14.29 4.77 -13.01
CA LEU A 10 -13.94 6.04 -13.64
C LEU A 10 -14.87 7.13 -13.11
N LYS A 11 -14.28 8.21 -12.61
CA LYS A 11 -15.04 9.35 -12.09
C LYS A 11 -14.24 10.65 -12.23
N LYS A 12 -14.93 11.74 -12.56
CA LYS A 12 -14.41 13.10 -12.39
C LYS A 12 -14.51 13.49 -10.92
N VAL A 13 -13.39 13.90 -10.33
CA VAL A 13 -13.26 14.20 -8.90
C VAL A 13 -12.92 15.67 -8.71
N THR A 14 -13.22 16.22 -7.53
CA THR A 14 -12.82 17.59 -7.15
C THR A 14 -12.04 17.55 -5.83
N PRO A 15 -11.24 18.57 -5.51
CA PRO A 15 -10.53 18.65 -4.23
C PRO A 15 -11.45 18.48 -3.01
N GLU A 16 -12.70 18.96 -3.08
CA GLU A 16 -13.68 18.92 -2.00
C GLU A 16 -14.25 17.52 -1.77
N THR A 17 -14.24 16.67 -2.80
CA THR A 17 -14.89 15.36 -2.82
C THR A 17 -13.91 14.19 -2.85
N ILE A 18 -12.62 14.46 -3.02
CA ILE A 18 -11.60 13.44 -3.30
C ILE A 18 -11.55 12.33 -2.24
N LEU A 19 -11.72 12.65 -0.96
CA LEU A 19 -11.67 11.64 0.11
C LEU A 19 -12.91 10.73 0.07
N GLN A 20 -14.10 11.31 -0.12
CA GLN A 20 -15.34 10.55 -0.28
C GLN A 20 -15.31 9.71 -1.56
N ASP A 21 -14.62 10.17 -2.60
CA ASP A 21 -14.44 9.43 -3.84
C ASP A 21 -13.56 8.18 -3.66
N TYR A 22 -12.51 8.26 -2.84
CA TYR A 22 -11.74 7.08 -2.44
C TYR A 22 -12.56 6.09 -1.60
N GLU A 23 -13.42 6.58 -0.70
CA GLU A 23 -14.32 5.71 0.08
C GLU A 23 -15.24 4.91 -0.86
N LYS A 24 -15.89 5.59 -1.81
CA LYS A 24 -16.75 4.95 -2.83
C LYS A 24 -15.99 3.96 -3.71
N LEU A 25 -14.77 4.31 -4.12
CA LEU A 25 -13.90 3.41 -4.88
C LEU A 25 -13.61 2.13 -4.08
N MET A 26 -13.22 2.26 -2.82
CA MET A 26 -12.93 1.12 -1.95
C MET A 26 -14.17 0.25 -1.71
N GLU A 27 -15.34 0.83 -1.52
CA GLU A 27 -16.61 0.08 -1.39
C GLU A 27 -16.91 -0.74 -2.64
N ALA A 28 -16.70 -0.17 -3.83
CA ALA A 28 -16.91 -0.87 -5.09
C ALA A 28 -16.06 -2.15 -5.21
N THR A 29 -14.86 -2.16 -4.61
CA THR A 29 -13.98 -3.35 -4.60
C THR A 29 -14.49 -4.49 -3.71
N LYS A 30 -15.39 -4.19 -2.77
CA LYS A 30 -15.87 -5.13 -1.73
C LYS A 30 -14.71 -5.76 -0.94
N TYR A 31 -13.64 -5.00 -0.69
CA TYR A 31 -12.40 -5.49 -0.09
C TYR A 31 -12.61 -6.16 1.28
N THR A 32 -13.58 -5.72 2.07
CA THR A 32 -13.93 -6.30 3.38
C THR A 32 -14.38 -7.77 3.30
N LYS A 33 -14.76 -8.28 2.12
CA LYS A 33 -15.03 -9.71 1.90
C LYS A 33 -13.77 -10.57 1.86
N TYR A 34 -12.62 -9.95 1.64
CA TYR A 34 -11.33 -10.62 1.46
C TYR A 34 -10.34 -10.30 2.58
N PHE A 35 -10.51 -9.15 3.25
CA PHE A 35 -9.67 -8.71 4.35
C PHE A 35 -10.37 -8.95 5.68
N ASN A 36 -9.68 -9.59 6.62
CA ASN A 36 -10.15 -9.74 7.99
C ASN A 36 -9.74 -8.50 8.80
N ILE A 37 -10.74 -7.79 9.32
CA ILE A 37 -10.63 -6.60 10.19
C ILE A 37 -9.72 -6.78 11.41
N ASP A 38 -9.67 -7.98 11.99
CA ASP A 38 -8.84 -8.27 13.18
C ASP A 38 -7.40 -8.66 12.82
N LYS A 39 -7.09 -8.87 11.53
CA LYS A 39 -5.74 -9.18 11.08
C LYS A 39 -4.93 -7.90 10.80
N LYS A 40 -3.61 -8.07 10.80
CA LYS A 40 -2.68 -7.03 10.37
C LYS A 40 -2.87 -6.77 8.88
N VAL A 41 -2.86 -5.50 8.49
CA VAL A 41 -2.95 -5.04 7.10
C VAL A 41 -1.72 -4.22 6.76
N LEU A 42 -1.09 -4.54 5.64
CA LEU A 42 -0.02 -3.74 5.07
C LEU A 42 -0.60 -2.83 3.98
N VAL A 43 -0.31 -1.53 4.09
CA VAL A 43 -0.62 -0.53 3.06
C VAL A 43 0.69 -0.11 2.42
N LYS A 44 1.06 -0.78 1.32
CA LYS A 44 2.30 -0.48 0.60
C LYS A 44 2.13 0.85 -0.15
N LEU A 45 2.87 1.87 0.26
CA LEU A 45 2.96 3.15 -0.44
C LEU A 45 3.91 3.00 -1.63
N ASN A 46 3.96 4.01 -2.50
CA ASN A 46 4.97 4.15 -3.52
C ASN A 46 5.72 5.48 -3.34
N LEU A 47 7.03 5.41 -3.09
CA LEU A 47 7.94 6.54 -3.01
C LEU A 47 8.95 6.48 -4.17
N SER A 48 8.73 7.30 -5.19
CA SER A 48 9.65 7.37 -6.33
C SER A 48 10.71 8.46 -6.16
N TRP A 49 10.34 9.57 -5.51
CA TRP A 49 11.23 10.70 -5.21
C TRP A 49 10.97 11.23 -3.80
N SER A 50 12.02 11.74 -3.15
CA SER A 50 11.92 12.34 -1.81
C SER A 50 11.11 13.64 -1.80
N LYS A 51 10.99 14.31 -2.96
CA LYS A 51 10.14 15.49 -3.17
C LYS A 51 8.84 15.07 -3.82
N TYR A 52 7.73 15.70 -3.44
CA TYR A 52 6.45 15.45 -4.10
C TYR A 52 6.49 15.91 -5.56
N PHE A 53 6.15 14.98 -6.45
CA PHE A 53 5.86 15.25 -7.84
C PHE A 53 4.57 14.50 -8.21
N PRO A 54 3.58 15.15 -8.85
CA PRO A 54 2.34 14.51 -9.25
C PRO A 54 2.60 13.23 -10.07
N ALA A 55 1.79 12.20 -9.83
CA ALA A 55 1.88 10.89 -10.48
C ALA A 55 3.16 10.05 -10.22
N CYS A 56 4.12 10.52 -9.40
CA CYS A 56 5.32 9.75 -9.09
C CYS A 56 5.21 8.92 -7.80
N SER A 57 4.63 9.51 -6.76
CA SER A 57 4.45 8.87 -5.45
C SER A 57 2.98 8.70 -5.13
N SER A 58 2.64 7.85 -4.15
CA SER A 58 1.27 7.82 -3.61
C SER A 58 0.87 9.22 -3.11
N PRO A 59 -0.08 9.91 -3.76
CA PRO A 59 -0.42 11.26 -3.35
C PRO A 59 -1.11 11.26 -1.98
N PRO A 60 -0.97 12.34 -1.19
CA PRO A 60 -1.44 12.37 0.18
C PRO A 60 -2.94 12.10 0.30
N TRP A 61 -3.77 12.61 -0.60
CA TRP A 61 -5.21 12.36 -0.59
C TRP A 61 -5.59 10.89 -0.86
N GLN A 62 -4.76 10.14 -1.61
CA GLN A 62 -4.96 8.70 -1.78
C GLN A 62 -4.65 7.96 -0.49
N VAL A 63 -3.53 8.30 0.15
CA VAL A 63 -3.11 7.69 1.42
C VAL A 63 -4.16 7.96 2.49
N GLU A 64 -4.61 9.21 2.61
CA GLU A 64 -5.67 9.59 3.55
C GLU A 64 -6.99 8.92 3.23
N GLY A 65 -7.45 8.91 1.97
CA GLY A 65 -8.70 8.26 1.58
C GLY A 65 -8.73 6.77 1.95
N VAL A 66 -7.63 6.05 1.68
CA VAL A 66 -7.50 4.63 2.04
C VAL A 66 -7.48 4.42 3.54
N LEU A 67 -6.63 5.15 4.27
CA LEU A 67 -6.51 5.00 5.73
C LEU A 67 -7.79 5.40 6.45
N LYS A 68 -8.45 6.48 6.02
CA LYS A 68 -9.76 6.90 6.54
C LYS A 68 -10.79 5.80 6.36
N LYS A 69 -10.90 5.22 5.16
CA LYS A 69 -11.89 4.17 4.90
C LYS A 69 -11.62 2.90 5.70
N LEU A 70 -10.36 2.45 5.78
CA LEU A 70 -9.99 1.32 6.65
C LEU A 70 -10.41 1.58 8.11
N LYS A 71 -10.16 2.79 8.63
CA LYS A 71 -10.55 3.16 9.99
C LYS A 71 -12.07 3.18 10.19
N THR A 72 -12.81 3.78 9.26
CA THR A 72 -14.28 3.81 9.29
C THR A 72 -14.89 2.42 9.21
N ASP A 73 -14.30 1.51 8.44
CA ASP A 73 -14.75 0.12 8.32
C ASP A 73 -14.27 -0.77 9.50
N GLY A 74 -13.66 -0.18 10.53
CA GLY A 74 -13.38 -0.82 11.82
C GLY A 74 -11.96 -1.38 11.98
N PHE A 75 -11.08 -1.25 11.00
CA PHE A 75 -9.69 -1.70 11.15
C PHE A 75 -9.00 -0.92 12.28
N LYS A 76 -8.45 -1.66 13.25
CA LYS A 76 -7.75 -1.06 14.40
C LYS A 76 -6.46 -0.42 13.90
N GLY A 77 -6.20 0.84 14.28
CA GLY A 77 -5.01 1.58 13.82
C GLY A 77 -3.70 0.84 14.11
N LYS A 78 -3.63 0.19 15.28
CA LYS A 78 -2.50 -0.67 15.68
C LYS A 78 -2.22 -1.88 14.77
N ASN A 79 -3.20 -2.26 13.94
CA ASN A 79 -3.10 -3.37 12.99
C ASN A 79 -2.82 -2.87 11.56
N ILE A 80 -2.79 -1.55 11.31
CA ILE A 80 -2.52 -0.98 9.99
C ILE A 80 -1.06 -0.53 9.95
N TYR A 81 -0.31 -1.09 9.00
CA TYR A 81 1.09 -0.75 8.78
C TYR A 81 1.25 -0.23 7.37
N THR A 82 1.38 1.08 7.23
CA THR A 82 1.94 1.67 6.00
C THR A 82 3.39 1.22 5.85
N CYS A 83 3.82 0.93 4.63
CA CYS A 83 5.20 0.49 4.40
C CYS A 83 5.74 0.97 3.07
N GLU A 84 7.06 1.11 3.00
CA GLU A 84 7.78 1.52 1.81
C GLU A 84 9.21 0.98 1.81
N ASN A 85 9.72 0.64 0.63
CA ASN A 85 11.11 0.28 0.39
C ASN A 85 11.96 1.52 0.05
N ARG A 86 13.27 1.41 0.15
CA ARG A 86 14.19 2.43 -0.34
C ARG A 86 14.65 2.08 -1.75
N THR A 87 14.60 3.06 -2.63
CA THR A 87 15.30 3.04 -3.93
C THR A 87 16.60 3.82 -3.82
N VAL A 88 17.50 3.66 -4.80
CA VAL A 88 18.81 4.35 -4.82
C VAL A 88 18.69 5.87 -4.82
N VAL A 89 17.55 6.43 -5.24
CA VAL A 89 17.28 7.87 -5.32
C VAL A 89 16.41 8.41 -4.19
N THR A 90 16.06 7.59 -3.18
CA THR A 90 15.13 8.01 -2.12
C THR A 90 15.75 8.05 -0.73
N ASN A 91 15.30 9.04 0.04
CA ASN A 91 15.47 9.13 1.48
C ASN A 91 14.09 9.03 2.13
N ILE A 92 13.86 7.97 2.90
CA ILE A 92 12.55 7.67 3.50
C ILE A 92 12.05 8.81 4.39
N LYS A 93 12.92 9.41 5.22
CA LYS A 93 12.53 10.49 6.14
C LYS A 93 12.11 11.73 5.36
N GLN A 94 12.89 12.12 4.35
CA GLN A 94 12.53 13.24 3.48
C GLN A 94 11.26 12.94 2.67
N GLY A 95 11.11 11.71 2.17
CA GLY A 95 9.93 11.28 1.43
C GLY A 95 8.64 11.35 2.25
N LEU A 96 8.67 10.91 3.52
CA LEU A 96 7.53 11.00 4.43
C LEU A 96 7.03 12.44 4.61
N SER A 97 7.97 13.37 4.82
CA SER A 97 7.67 14.79 4.99
C SER A 97 7.27 15.46 3.66
N GLY A 98 8.05 15.22 2.61
CA GLY A 98 7.90 15.82 1.29
C GLY A 98 6.59 15.42 0.60
N ASN A 99 6.15 14.17 0.76
CA ASN A 99 4.87 13.67 0.23
C ASN A 99 3.70 13.83 1.22
N LYS A 100 3.93 14.49 2.37
CA LYS A 100 2.91 14.77 3.39
C LYS A 100 2.24 13.52 3.97
N TRP A 101 2.95 12.40 4.04
CA TRP A 101 2.42 11.16 4.62
C TRP A 101 2.48 11.16 6.14
N GLU A 102 3.52 11.77 6.72
CA GLU A 102 3.70 11.85 8.17
C GLU A 102 2.47 12.41 8.93
N PRO A 103 1.90 13.58 8.58
CA PRO A 103 0.72 14.09 9.28
C PRO A 103 -0.50 13.17 9.15
N ILE A 104 -0.66 12.47 8.02
CA ILE A 104 -1.77 11.54 7.77
C ILE A 104 -1.59 10.29 8.65
N ILE A 105 -0.40 9.69 8.63
CA ILE A 105 -0.07 8.50 9.41
C ILE A 105 -0.31 8.75 10.90
N THR A 106 0.13 9.91 11.39
CA THR A 106 -0.12 10.37 12.76
C THR A 106 -1.61 10.57 13.03
N LYS A 107 -2.35 11.28 12.16
CA LYS A 107 -3.79 11.54 12.28
C LYS A 107 -4.61 10.27 12.45
N TYR A 108 -4.28 9.21 11.72
CA TYR A 108 -5.03 7.94 11.77
C TYR A 108 -4.49 6.94 12.79
N ASN A 109 -3.44 7.30 13.53
CA ASN A 109 -2.76 6.47 14.52
C ASN A 109 -2.41 5.08 13.96
N VAL A 110 -1.68 5.08 12.84
CA VAL A 110 -1.18 3.87 12.15
C VAL A 110 0.34 3.86 12.15
N PHE A 111 0.95 2.72 11.84
CA PHE A 111 2.40 2.58 11.81
C PHE A 111 2.99 2.82 10.43
N PHE A 112 4.23 3.31 10.40
CA PHE A 112 5.06 3.29 9.21
C PHE A 112 6.25 2.34 9.39
N VAL A 113 6.39 1.40 8.47
CA VAL A 113 7.44 0.38 8.48
C VAL A 113 8.37 0.60 7.28
N PRO A 114 9.59 1.12 7.50
CA PRO A 114 10.60 1.13 6.46
C PRO A 114 11.06 -0.30 6.18
N LEU A 115 10.78 -0.81 4.98
CA LEU A 115 11.11 -2.19 4.62
C LEU A 115 12.63 -2.44 4.57
N THR A 116 13.46 -1.40 4.49
CA THR A 116 14.92 -1.53 4.65
C THR A 116 15.35 -2.00 6.03
N ARG A 117 14.46 -1.95 7.03
CA ARG A 117 14.74 -2.36 8.41
C ARG A 117 14.04 -3.65 8.81
N VAL A 118 13.43 -4.36 7.86
CA VAL A 118 12.78 -5.66 8.14
C VAL A 118 13.64 -6.78 7.58
N LYS A 119 13.60 -7.95 8.25
CA LYS A 119 14.29 -9.14 7.77
C LYS A 119 13.71 -9.57 6.42
N PHE A 120 14.57 -9.79 5.44
CA PHE A 120 14.21 -10.49 4.20
C PHE A 120 14.48 -11.98 4.39
N THR A 121 13.64 -12.82 3.79
CA THR A 121 13.76 -14.28 3.85
C THR A 121 13.59 -14.86 2.45
N PRO A 122 14.31 -15.96 2.13
CA PRO A 122 14.08 -16.69 0.88
C PRO A 122 12.61 -17.05 0.73
N PHE A 123 12.08 -16.89 -0.48
CA PHE A 123 10.68 -17.16 -0.78
C PHE A 123 10.54 -18.04 -2.01
N LYS A 124 9.70 -19.07 -1.88
CA LYS A 124 9.29 -19.93 -2.98
C LYS A 124 7.80 -19.77 -3.20
N SER A 125 7.40 -19.34 -4.38
CA SER A 125 6.00 -19.21 -4.75
C SER A 125 5.32 -20.59 -4.76
N LYS A 126 4.05 -20.64 -4.33
CA LYS A 126 3.22 -21.86 -4.40
C LYS A 126 2.81 -22.22 -5.84
N LYS A 127 2.93 -21.27 -6.77
CA LYS A 127 2.62 -21.43 -8.19
C LYS A 127 3.75 -20.85 -9.03
N PRO A 128 4.06 -21.42 -10.20
CA PRO A 128 5.04 -20.84 -11.12
C PRO A 128 4.70 -19.39 -11.43
N LEU A 129 5.70 -18.51 -11.37
CA LEU A 129 5.55 -17.12 -11.80
C LEU A 129 5.87 -17.03 -13.30
N HIS A 130 5.40 -15.97 -13.96
CA HIS A 130 5.53 -15.87 -15.41
C HIS A 130 6.99 -15.74 -15.88
N ALA A 131 7.79 -14.96 -15.15
CA ALA A 131 9.19 -14.70 -15.47
C ALA A 131 10.08 -14.51 -14.22
N LEU A 132 9.47 -14.24 -13.06
CA LEU A 132 10.21 -13.81 -11.88
C LEU A 132 11.10 -14.92 -11.32
N ASP A 133 10.58 -16.15 -11.22
CA ASP A 133 11.24 -17.34 -10.68
C ASP A 133 12.00 -18.17 -11.74
N SER A 134 12.17 -17.63 -12.95
CA SER A 134 12.80 -18.35 -14.07
C SER A 134 13.77 -17.50 -14.89
N LYS A 135 13.35 -16.31 -15.33
CA LYS A 135 14.15 -15.43 -16.19
C LYS A 135 14.88 -14.34 -15.40
N ILE A 136 14.23 -13.82 -14.35
CA ILE A 136 14.77 -12.68 -13.58
C ILE A 136 15.57 -13.18 -12.37
N PHE A 137 15.04 -14.15 -11.62
CA PHE A 137 15.69 -14.71 -10.44
C PHE A 137 15.72 -16.25 -10.53
N PRO A 138 16.52 -16.83 -11.43
CA PRO A 138 16.62 -18.28 -11.59
C PRO A 138 17.11 -18.99 -10.31
N ASP A 139 17.96 -18.33 -9.53
CA ASP A 139 18.51 -18.86 -8.27
C ASP A 139 17.58 -18.61 -7.06
N GLY A 140 16.40 -18.05 -7.30
CA GLY A 140 15.44 -17.66 -6.27
C GLY A 140 15.61 -16.22 -5.78
N PHE A 141 14.64 -15.77 -4.98
CA PHE A 141 14.59 -14.40 -4.47
C PHE A 141 14.08 -14.37 -3.03
N SER A 142 14.34 -13.24 -2.35
CA SER A 142 13.87 -12.99 -0.99
C SER A 142 12.78 -11.93 -0.96
N ILE A 143 11.88 -12.03 0.02
CA ILE A 143 10.84 -11.03 0.28
C ILE A 143 10.92 -10.55 1.74
N PRO A 144 10.37 -9.37 2.06
CA PRO A 144 10.17 -8.95 3.44
C PRO A 144 9.40 -10.03 4.23
N LYS A 145 9.96 -10.49 5.36
CA LYS A 145 9.32 -11.51 6.21
C LYS A 145 7.93 -11.07 6.68
N VAL A 146 7.70 -9.77 6.83
CA VAL A 146 6.42 -9.18 7.21
C VAL A 146 5.30 -9.39 6.18
N TYR A 147 5.62 -9.76 4.93
CA TYR A 147 4.63 -10.06 3.90
C TYR A 147 4.03 -11.46 4.04
N ILE A 148 4.67 -12.34 4.81
CA ILE A 148 4.23 -13.72 4.99
C ILE A 148 3.16 -13.76 6.09
N GLY A 149 1.96 -14.22 5.74
CA GLY A 149 0.80 -14.36 6.63
C GLY A 149 -0.24 -15.32 6.07
#